data_AF-A0A7S0CWA7-F1
#
_entry.id   AF-A0A7S0CWA7-F1
#
_cell.length_a   1.000
_cell.length_b   1.000
_cell.length_c   1.000
_cell.angle_alpha   90.00
_cell.angle_beta   90.00
_cell.angle_gamma   90.00
#
_symmetry.space_group_name_H-M   'P 1'
#
loop_
_entity.id
_entity.type
_entity.pdbx_description
1 polymer ?
#
loop_
_entity_poly.entity_id
_entity_poly.type
_entity_poly.pdbx_seq_one_letter_code
_entity_poly.pdbx_strand_id
1 'polypeptide(L)'
;DSYQDNATILGRFDLLDAFKDILQRPLVKDELEKKQTTLLQEYRKELLEVQALFDHEHKNPHLDVNKPPLAGSLQWCKGLIDRVQLIQRNIERHTGEEKTSDLALEIQTLHKSVLTTLQDFMDARCAHWKTEVKANSQSKLDLPLLTRCTDTRKLAVNFDPSIVRTLM
;
A
#
# COMPACT_ATOMS: atom_id res chain seq x y z
N ASP A 1 9.55 30.70 6.25
CA ASP A 1 10.12 29.61 7.05
C ASP A 1 9.12 28.53 7.51
N SER A 2 7.84 28.83 7.75
CA SER A 2 6.85 27.79 8.17
C SER A 2 6.52 26.69 7.13
N TYR A 3 6.81 26.91 5.84
CA TYR A 3 6.53 25.94 4.77
C TYR A 3 7.48 24.72 4.79
N GLN A 4 8.72 24.91 5.27
CA GLN A 4 9.71 23.83 5.42
C GLN A 4 9.53 23.04 6.72
N ASP A 5 8.89 23.64 7.73
CA ASP A 5 8.71 23.05 9.06
C ASP A 5 7.57 22.02 9.16
N ASN A 6 6.74 21.86 8.12
CA ASN A 6 5.68 20.85 8.15
C ASN A 6 6.22 19.46 7.79
N ALA A 7 6.26 18.59 8.81
CA ALA A 7 6.90 17.26 8.80
C ALA A 7 6.24 16.22 7.86
N THR A 8 5.13 16.55 7.20
CA THR A 8 4.45 15.66 6.26
C THR A 8 3.98 16.46 5.05
N ILE A 9 4.17 15.91 3.86
CA ILE A 9 3.74 16.51 2.58
C ILE A 9 2.28 17.00 2.69
N LEU A 10 1.43 16.21 3.35
CA LEU A 10 0.04 16.55 3.67
C LEU A 10 -0.15 17.93 4.35
N GLY A 11 0.66 18.25 5.35
CA GLY A 11 0.56 19.53 6.06
C GLY A 11 1.02 20.71 5.20
N ARG A 12 1.90 20.48 4.22
CA ARG A 12 2.29 21.52 3.25
C ARG A 12 1.17 21.79 2.25
N PHE A 13 0.44 20.76 1.85
CA PHE A 13 -0.76 20.86 1.03
C PHE A 13 -1.84 21.71 1.74
N ASP A 14 -2.24 21.35 2.98
CA ASP A 14 -3.27 22.10 3.73
C ASP A 14 -2.93 23.59 3.95
N LEU A 15 -1.64 23.90 4.17
CA LEU A 15 -1.18 25.29 4.31
C LEU A 15 -1.36 26.06 2.99
N LEU A 16 -1.08 25.42 1.85
CA LEU A 16 -1.18 26.02 0.52
C LEU A 16 -2.65 26.32 0.18
N ASP A 17 -3.58 25.46 0.60
CA ASP A 17 -5.03 25.66 0.46
C ASP A 17 -5.53 26.83 1.34
N ALA A 18 -5.03 26.95 2.57
CA ALA A 18 -5.42 28.03 3.49
C ALA A 18 -5.01 29.44 3.02
N PHE A 19 -3.97 29.55 2.18
CA PHE A 19 -3.51 30.83 1.64
C PHE A 19 -3.96 31.11 0.21
N LYS A 20 -4.70 30.20 -0.44
CA LYS A 20 -5.04 30.26 -1.88
C LYS A 20 -5.69 31.58 -2.31
N ASP A 21 -6.56 32.16 -1.49
CA ASP A 21 -7.24 33.44 -1.77
C ASP A 21 -6.32 34.66 -1.61
N ILE A 22 -5.34 34.59 -0.70
CA ILE A 22 -4.34 35.65 -0.49
C ILE A 22 -3.29 35.63 -1.61
N LEU A 23 -3.06 34.46 -2.21
CA LEU A 23 -2.05 34.17 -3.22
C LEU A 23 -2.46 34.53 -4.66
N GLN A 24 -3.71 34.95 -4.92
CA GLN A 24 -4.15 35.39 -6.25
C GLN A 24 -3.59 36.76 -6.71
N ARG A 25 -2.74 37.40 -5.89
CA ARG A 25 -2.07 38.66 -6.27
C ARG A 25 -0.97 38.39 -7.31
N PRO A 26 -0.85 39.19 -8.39
CA PRO A 26 0.09 38.96 -9.49
C PRO A 26 1.56 38.78 -9.06
N LEU A 27 1.98 39.44 -7.96
CA LEU A 27 3.34 39.37 -7.41
C LEU A 27 3.67 38.05 -6.70
N VAL A 28 2.67 37.25 -6.33
CA VAL A 28 2.84 36.02 -5.52
C VAL A 28 2.54 34.76 -6.34
N LYS A 29 1.97 34.92 -7.54
CA LYS A 29 1.63 33.83 -8.46
C LYS A 29 2.86 33.05 -8.94
N ASP A 30 3.94 33.74 -9.32
CA ASP A 30 5.18 33.10 -9.77
C ASP A 30 5.88 32.30 -8.65
N GLU A 31 5.83 32.79 -7.41
CA GLU A 31 6.34 32.06 -6.25
C GLU A 31 5.48 30.82 -5.95
N LEU A 32 4.16 30.92 -6.14
CA LEU A 32 3.23 29.81 -5.96
C LEU A 32 3.46 28.69 -6.98
N GLU A 33 3.63 29.03 -8.27
CA GLU A 33 3.90 28.07 -9.34
C GLU A 33 5.23 27.32 -9.11
N LYS A 34 6.27 28.01 -8.61
CA LYS A 34 7.52 27.35 -8.19
C LYS A 34 7.30 26.38 -7.02
N LYS A 35 6.49 26.75 -6.03
CA LYS A 35 6.18 25.88 -4.88
C LYS A 35 5.34 24.67 -5.29
N GLN A 36 4.37 24.84 -6.19
CA GLN A 36 3.61 23.74 -6.79
C GLN A 36 4.50 22.79 -7.59
N THR A 37 5.42 23.31 -8.40
CA THR A 37 6.40 22.50 -9.14
C THR A 37 7.28 21.68 -8.19
N THR A 38 7.72 22.29 -7.09
CA THR A 38 8.50 21.59 -6.05
C THR A 38 7.70 20.45 -5.41
N LEU A 39 6.42 20.68 -5.09
CA LEU A 39 5.54 19.63 -4.53
C LEU A 39 5.33 18.47 -5.50
N LEU A 40 5.16 18.75 -6.79
CA LEU A 40 5.05 17.70 -7.82
C LEU A 40 6.33 16.85 -7.90
N GLN A 41 7.51 17.47 -7.78
CA GLN A 41 8.78 16.74 -7.73
C GLN A 41 8.93 15.88 -6.47
N GLU A 42 8.54 16.41 -5.30
CA GLU A 42 8.52 15.64 -4.05
C GLU A 42 7.57 14.43 -4.15
N TYR A 43 6.41 14.59 -4.79
CA TYR A 43 5.49 13.48 -5.01
C TYR A 43 6.06 12.42 -5.97
N ARG A 44 6.65 12.85 -7.08
CA ARG A 44 7.33 11.92 -8.00
C ARG A 44 8.35 11.07 -7.25
N LYS A 45 9.13 11.70 -6.37
CA LYS A 45 10.11 11.00 -5.53
C LYS A 45 9.43 9.98 -4.61
N GLU A 46 8.32 10.37 -3.98
CA GLU A 46 7.56 9.47 -3.09
C GLU A 46 6.98 8.26 -3.85
N LEU A 47 6.46 8.45 -5.07
CA LEU A 47 6.02 7.33 -5.92
C LEU A 47 7.16 6.36 -6.26
N LEU A 48 8.34 6.89 -6.57
CA LEU A 48 9.53 6.07 -6.84
C LEU A 48 10.01 5.35 -5.58
N GLU A 49 9.92 5.97 -4.41
CA GLU A 49 10.23 5.32 -3.13
C GLU A 49 9.26 4.17 -2.84
N VAL A 50 7.96 4.36 -3.08
CA VAL A 50 6.95 3.28 -2.94
C VAL A 50 7.23 2.14 -3.91
N GLN A 51 7.59 2.46 -5.16
CA GLN A 51 7.95 1.45 -6.16
C GLN A 51 9.21 0.67 -5.74
N ALA A 52 10.26 1.36 -5.30
CA ALA A 52 11.49 0.73 -4.82
C ALA A 52 11.26 -0.14 -3.58
N LEU A 53 10.43 0.33 -2.65
CA LEU A 53 10.02 -0.44 -1.47
C LEU A 53 9.26 -1.70 -1.90
N PHE A 54 8.36 -1.58 -2.87
CA PHE A 54 7.64 -2.71 -3.42
C PHE A 54 8.61 -3.73 -4.05
N ASP A 55 9.52 -3.29 -4.92
CA ASP A 55 10.47 -4.18 -5.60
C ASP A 55 11.37 -4.93 -4.61
N HIS A 56 11.78 -4.25 -3.52
CA HIS A 56 12.65 -4.82 -2.49
C HIS A 56 11.90 -5.79 -1.56
N GLU A 57 10.71 -5.42 -1.07
CA GLU A 57 10.03 -6.14 0.00
C GLU A 57 8.92 -7.10 -0.47
N HIS A 58 8.48 -7.05 -1.74
CA HIS A 58 7.37 -7.92 -2.19
C HIS A 58 7.66 -9.42 -2.02
N LYS A 59 8.95 -9.81 -2.03
CA LYS A 59 9.38 -11.21 -1.87
C LYS A 59 9.32 -11.68 -0.42
N ASN A 60 9.47 -10.77 0.55
CA ASN A 60 9.47 -11.12 1.96
C ASN A 60 9.03 -9.92 2.82
N PRO A 61 7.75 -9.54 2.77
CA PRO A 61 7.25 -8.44 3.60
C PRO A 61 7.50 -8.79 5.07
N HIS A 62 7.90 -7.81 5.88
CA HIS A 62 8.02 -8.00 7.32
C HIS A 62 6.63 -8.21 7.91
N LEU A 63 6.26 -9.47 8.10
CA LEU A 63 4.95 -9.88 8.59
C LEU A 63 4.98 -9.99 10.11
N ASP A 64 4.02 -9.35 10.78
CA ASP A 64 3.78 -9.58 12.20
C ASP A 64 3.53 -11.07 12.45
N VAL A 65 4.27 -11.63 13.42
CA VAL A 65 4.38 -13.07 13.73
C VAL A 65 3.02 -13.75 14.00
N ASN A 66 1.98 -12.95 14.28
CA ASN A 66 0.64 -13.42 14.64
C ASN A 66 -0.38 -13.42 13.49
N LYS A 67 -0.01 -12.99 12.28
CA LYS A 67 -0.91 -13.02 11.12
C LYS A 67 -0.49 -14.10 10.12
N PRO A 68 -1.44 -14.77 9.44
CA PRO A 68 -1.10 -15.62 8.30
C PRO A 68 -0.23 -14.83 7.32
N PRO A 69 0.86 -15.40 6.78
CA PRO A 69 1.79 -14.67 5.91
C PRO A 69 1.12 -13.97 4.72
N LEU A 70 0.00 -14.55 4.25
CA LEU A 70 -0.86 -13.93 3.26
C LEU A 70 -1.48 -12.62 3.77
N ALA A 71 -2.13 -12.65 4.93
CA ALA A 71 -2.92 -11.54 5.45
C ALA A 71 -2.05 -10.30 5.68
N GLY A 72 -0.83 -10.47 6.19
CA GLY A 72 0.09 -9.35 6.34
C GLY A 72 0.63 -8.82 5.02
N SER A 73 0.87 -9.67 4.00
CA SER A 73 1.34 -9.22 2.68
C SER A 73 0.27 -8.42 1.95
N LEU A 74 -0.99 -8.86 2.04
CA LEU A 74 -2.14 -8.14 1.47
C LEU A 74 -2.40 -6.83 2.23
N GLN A 75 -2.28 -6.83 3.55
CA GLN A 75 -2.45 -5.63 4.35
C GLN A 75 -1.36 -4.58 4.07
N TRP A 76 -0.11 -5.03 3.85
CA TRP A 76 0.99 -4.17 3.43
C TRP A 76 0.75 -3.56 2.05
N CYS A 77 0.41 -4.37 1.03
CA CYS A 77 0.07 -3.85 -0.30
C CYS A 77 -1.11 -2.89 -0.27
N LYS A 78 -2.16 -3.19 0.52
CA LYS A 78 -3.29 -2.28 0.71
C LYS A 78 -2.85 -0.96 1.32
N GLY A 79 -1.98 -0.98 2.32
CA GLY A 79 -1.41 0.25 2.90
C GLY A 79 -0.63 1.10 1.89
N LEU A 80 0.11 0.47 0.99
CA LEU A 80 0.80 1.17 -0.10
C LEU A 80 -0.19 1.80 -1.09
N ILE A 81 -1.24 1.08 -1.49
CA ILE A 81 -2.30 1.59 -2.36
C ILE A 81 -3.00 2.79 -1.70
N ASP A 82 -3.39 2.66 -0.43
CA ASP A 82 -4.08 3.72 0.31
C ASP A 82 -3.22 4.99 0.40
N ARG A 83 -1.91 4.85 0.63
CA ARG A 83 -0.96 5.98 0.64
C ARG A 83 -0.87 6.64 -0.73
N VAL A 84 -0.68 5.85 -1.80
CA VAL A 84 -0.58 6.36 -3.17
C VAL A 84 -1.86 7.08 -3.60
N GLN A 85 -3.03 6.54 -3.25
CA GLN A 85 -4.33 7.18 -3.51
C GLN A 85 -4.56 8.45 -2.68
N LEU A 86 -4.13 8.48 -1.42
CA LEU A 86 -4.22 9.68 -0.59
C LEU A 86 -3.45 10.84 -1.22
N ILE A 87 -2.23 10.59 -1.68
CA ILE A 87 -1.40 11.65 -2.25
C ILE A 87 -1.97 12.15 -3.59
N GLN A 88 -2.50 11.26 -4.43
CA GLN A 88 -3.17 11.67 -5.67
C GLN A 88 -4.39 12.58 -5.41
N ARG A 89 -5.23 12.25 -4.43
CA ARG A 89 -6.39 13.11 -4.09
C ARG A 89 -5.96 14.52 -3.66
N ASN A 90 -4.84 14.64 -2.96
CA ASN A 90 -4.32 15.95 -2.56
C ASN A 90 -3.80 16.76 -3.75
N ILE A 91 -3.19 16.10 -4.73
CA ILE A 91 -2.73 16.73 -5.97
C ILE A 91 -3.90 17.21 -6.81
N GLU A 92 -4.93 16.38 -6.97
CA GLU A 92 -6.16 16.75 -7.70
C GLU A 92 -6.87 17.94 -7.03
N ARG A 93 -6.75 18.08 -5.71
CA ARG A 93 -7.30 19.20 -4.95
C ARG A 93 -6.50 20.50 -5.12
N HIS A 94 -5.17 20.43 -5.28
CA HIS A 94 -4.31 21.62 -5.25
C HIS A 94 -3.77 22.05 -6.60
N THR A 95 -3.76 21.12 -7.56
CA THR A 95 -3.52 21.40 -8.97
C THR A 95 -4.90 21.66 -9.57
N GLY A 96 -5.31 22.93 -9.61
CA GLY A 96 -6.50 23.33 -10.37
C GLY A 96 -6.37 22.93 -11.85
N GLU A 97 -7.40 23.19 -12.66
CA GLU A 97 -7.58 22.74 -14.06
C GLU A 97 -6.40 22.92 -15.05
N GLU A 98 -5.29 23.55 -14.66
CA GLU A 98 -4.02 23.62 -15.39
C GLU A 98 -3.30 22.26 -15.39
N LYS A 99 -3.95 21.25 -15.97
CA LYS A 99 -3.41 19.92 -16.29
C LYS A 99 -2.51 19.95 -17.54
N THR A 100 -1.67 20.98 -17.70
CA THR A 100 -0.92 21.21 -18.94
C THR A 100 0.59 21.26 -18.73
N SER A 101 1.08 20.72 -17.61
CA SER A 101 2.52 20.48 -17.43
C SER A 101 2.86 19.03 -17.79
N ASP A 102 3.89 18.84 -18.62
CA ASP A 102 4.41 17.51 -18.97
C ASP A 102 4.76 16.67 -17.72
N LEU A 103 5.20 17.33 -16.64
CA LEU A 103 5.48 16.70 -15.36
C LEU A 103 4.23 16.09 -14.72
N ALA A 104 3.07 16.74 -14.83
CA ALA A 104 1.83 16.23 -14.26
C ALA A 104 1.34 14.98 -14.99
N LEU A 105 1.53 14.92 -16.31
CA LEU A 105 1.22 13.75 -17.13
C LEU A 105 2.16 12.58 -16.79
N GLU A 106 3.47 12.83 -16.68
CA GLU A 106 4.45 11.81 -16.26
C GLU A 106 4.12 11.23 -14.88
N ILE A 107 3.75 12.09 -13.93
CA ILE A 107 3.35 11.67 -12.59
C ILE A 107 2.07 10.82 -12.64
N GLN A 108 1.09 11.20 -13.48
CA GLN A 108 -0.15 10.45 -13.61
C GLN A 108 0.06 9.06 -14.23
N THR A 109 0.95 8.95 -15.23
CA THR A 109 1.29 7.65 -15.83
C THR A 109 2.06 6.77 -14.84
N LEU A 110 3.02 7.33 -14.11
CA LEU A 110 3.76 6.63 -13.05
C LEU A 110 2.80 6.11 -11.96
N HIS A 111 1.89 6.97 -11.48
CA HIS A 111 0.90 6.57 -10.48
C HIS A 111 0.06 5.38 -10.95
N LYS A 112 -0.49 5.46 -12.18
CA LYS A 112 -1.28 4.37 -12.76
C LYS A 112 -0.47 3.09 -12.84
N SER A 113 0.79 3.17 -13.28
CA SER A 113 1.68 2.01 -13.37
C SER A 113 1.88 1.35 -12.00
N VAL A 114 2.23 2.14 -10.97
CA VAL A 114 2.46 1.62 -9.61
C VAL A 114 1.19 0.97 -9.06
N LEU A 115 0.04 1.60 -9.26
CA LEU A 115 -1.23 1.08 -8.77
C LEU A 115 -1.63 -0.24 -9.44
N THR A 116 -1.43 -0.35 -10.76
CA THR A 116 -1.63 -1.60 -11.49
C THR A 116 -0.69 -2.70 -10.99
N THR A 117 0.60 -2.41 -10.82
CA THR A 117 1.57 -3.39 -10.30
C THR A 117 1.20 -3.91 -8.91
N LEU A 118 0.77 -3.02 -8.00
CA LEU A 118 0.33 -3.40 -6.66
C LEU A 118 -0.93 -4.27 -6.68
N GLN A 119 -1.89 -3.93 -7.55
CA GLN A 119 -3.14 -4.68 -7.69
C GLN A 119 -2.90 -6.07 -8.29
N ASP A 120 -2.11 -6.17 -9.36
CA ASP A 120 -1.76 -7.43 -10.00
C ASP A 120 -1.04 -8.37 -9.02
N PHE A 121 -0.16 -7.82 -8.18
CA PHE A 121 0.50 -8.59 -7.13
C PHE A 121 -0.50 -9.12 -6.09
N MET A 122 -1.43 -8.29 -5.62
CA MET A 122 -2.46 -8.72 -4.67
C MET A 122 -3.33 -9.83 -5.25
N ASP A 123 -3.72 -9.71 -6.52
CA ASP A 123 -4.57 -10.69 -7.20
C ASP A 123 -3.84 -12.01 -7.42
N ALA A 124 -2.57 -11.96 -7.86
CA ALA A 124 -1.71 -13.13 -7.99
C ALA A 124 -1.51 -13.84 -6.65
N ARG A 125 -1.27 -13.09 -5.57
CA ARG A 125 -1.06 -13.64 -4.23
C ARG A 125 -2.33 -14.27 -3.67
N CYS A 126 -3.48 -13.63 -3.86
CA CYS A 126 -4.79 -14.18 -3.51
C CYS A 126 -5.10 -15.47 -4.28
N ALA A 127 -4.82 -15.51 -5.58
CA ALA A 127 -5.04 -16.70 -6.41
C ALA A 127 -4.15 -17.87 -5.97
N HIS A 128 -2.86 -17.61 -5.70
CA HIS A 128 -1.93 -18.61 -5.20
C HIS A 128 -2.41 -19.21 -3.88
N TRP A 129 -2.79 -18.36 -2.91
CA TRP A 129 -3.29 -18.82 -1.62
C TRP A 129 -4.58 -19.63 -1.72
N LYS A 130 -5.52 -19.23 -2.58
CA LYS A 130 -6.74 -20.03 -2.82
C LYS A 130 -6.40 -21.45 -3.28
N THR A 131 -5.37 -21.59 -4.11
CA THR A 131 -4.89 -22.91 -4.58
C THR A 131 -4.18 -23.69 -3.47
N GLU A 132 -3.30 -23.05 -2.70
CA GLU A 132 -2.62 -23.68 -1.57
C GLU A 132 -3.60 -24.15 -0.48
N VAL A 133 -4.57 -23.32 -0.13
CA VAL A 133 -5.61 -23.68 0.84
C VAL A 133 -6.42 -24.85 0.34
N LYS A 134 -6.85 -24.85 -0.92
CA LYS A 134 -7.58 -26.00 -1.49
C LYS A 134 -6.73 -27.28 -1.42
N ALA A 135 -5.46 -27.23 -1.82
CA ALA A 135 -4.57 -28.40 -1.78
C ALA A 135 -4.31 -28.92 -0.35
N ASN A 136 -4.05 -28.02 0.61
CA ASN A 136 -3.79 -28.38 2.00
C ASN A 136 -5.05 -28.79 2.77
N SER A 137 -6.19 -28.14 2.52
CA SER A 137 -7.44 -28.47 3.22
C SER A 137 -7.96 -29.84 2.79
N GLN A 138 -7.95 -30.16 1.49
CA GLN A 138 -8.49 -31.43 1.00
C GLN A 138 -7.69 -32.63 1.51
N SER A 139 -6.36 -32.55 1.47
CA SER A 139 -5.48 -33.65 1.94
C SER A 139 -5.49 -33.84 3.45
N LYS A 140 -5.77 -32.78 4.23
CA LYS A 140 -5.71 -32.82 5.69
C LYS A 140 -7.08 -32.96 6.38
N LEU A 141 -8.18 -32.66 5.68
CA LEU A 141 -9.55 -32.92 6.15
C LEU A 141 -9.93 -34.41 6.06
N ASP A 142 -9.27 -35.17 5.18
CA ASP A 142 -9.45 -36.62 5.07
C ASP A 142 -8.73 -37.41 6.19
N LEU A 143 -7.92 -36.74 7.03
CA LEU A 143 -7.27 -37.36 8.16
C LEU A 143 -8.26 -37.57 9.31
N PRO A 144 -8.18 -38.70 10.04
CA PRO A 144 -9.04 -38.92 11.19
C PRO A 144 -8.80 -37.84 12.24
N LEU A 145 -9.85 -37.10 12.61
CA LEU A 145 -9.83 -35.98 13.57
C LEU A 145 -9.30 -36.38 14.95
N LEU A 146 -9.47 -37.65 15.30
CA LEU A 146 -9.02 -38.23 16.56
C LEU A 146 -8.11 -39.41 16.25
N THR A 147 -6.86 -39.33 16.69
CA THR A 147 -5.91 -40.43 16.68
C THR A 147 -5.64 -40.89 18.10
N ARG A 148 -5.49 -42.20 18.29
CA ARG A 148 -5.18 -42.76 19.60
C ARG A 148 -3.67 -42.78 19.78
N CYS A 149 -3.18 -42.07 20.79
CA CYS A 149 -1.77 -42.07 21.12
C CYS A 149 -1.36 -43.48 21.59
N THR A 150 -0.39 -44.10 20.94
CA THR A 150 0.04 -45.49 21.21
C THR A 150 0.60 -45.66 22.62
N ASP A 151 1.20 -44.61 23.18
CA ASP A 151 1.88 -44.66 24.47
C ASP A 151 0.94 -44.37 25.66
N THR A 152 -0.01 -43.45 25.48
CA THR A 152 -0.89 -42.99 26.57
C THR A 152 -2.31 -43.55 26.50
N ARG A 153 -2.68 -44.22 25.40
CA ARG A 153 -4.03 -44.74 25.06
C ARG A 153 -5.16 -43.71 25.08
N LYS A 154 -4.85 -42.41 25.27
CA LYS A 154 -5.80 -41.29 25.24
C LYS A 154 -6.06 -40.87 23.78
N LEU A 155 -7.26 -40.36 23.54
CA LEU A 155 -7.62 -39.74 22.26
C LEU A 155 -6.91 -38.38 22.17
N ALA A 156 -6.12 -38.20 21.14
CA ALA A 156 -5.46 -36.93 20.80
C ALA A 156 -6.10 -36.39 19.51
N VAL A 157 -6.20 -35.07 19.44
CA VAL A 157 -6.79 -34.42 18.27
C VAL A 157 -5.71 -34.27 17.21
N ASN A 158 -5.96 -34.82 16.03
CA ASN A 158 -5.02 -34.87 14.91
C ASN A 158 -5.13 -33.62 14.02
N PHE A 159 -5.28 -32.44 14.62
CA PHE A 159 -5.28 -31.21 13.83
C PHE A 159 -3.85 -30.86 13.45
N ASP A 160 -3.58 -30.82 12.15
CA ASP A 160 -2.32 -30.29 11.65
C ASP A 160 -2.19 -28.80 12.05
N PRO A 161 -1.03 -28.36 12.57
CA PRO A 161 -0.80 -26.97 12.99
C PRO A 161 -1.12 -25.92 11.92
N SER A 162 -1.06 -26.27 10.64
CA SER A 162 -1.42 -25.38 9.52
C SER A 162 -2.92 -25.11 9.40
N ILE A 163 -3.79 -26.03 9.87
CA ILE A 163 -5.25 -25.81 9.93
C ILE A 163 -5.59 -24.87 11.10
N VAL A 164 -4.94 -25.07 12.24
CA VAL A 164 -5.11 -24.20 13.43
C VAL A 164 -4.70 -22.76 13.12
N ARG A 165 -3.64 -22.57 12.32
CA ARG A 165 -3.21 -21.24 11.84
C ARG A 165 -4.21 -20.54 10.91
N THR A 166 -5.14 -21.27 10.30
CA THR A 166 -6.16 -20.70 9.40
C THR A 166 -7.45 -20.31 10.13
N LEU A 167 -7.63 -20.78 11.37
CA LEU A 167 -8.83 -20.57 12.21
C LEU A 167 -8.72 -19.40 13.20
N MET A 168 -7.52 -18.87 13.43
CA MET A 168 -7.24 -17.68 14.25
C MET A 168 -6.91 -16.48 13.36
#